data_AF-A0AA43KRA5-F1
#
_entry.id   AF-A0AA43KRA5-F1
#
_cell.length_a   1.000
_cell.length_b   1.000
_cell.length_c   1.000
_cell.angle_alpha   90.00
_cell.angle_beta   90.00
_cell.angle_gamma   90.00
#
_symmetry.space_group_name_H-M   'P 1'
#
loop_
_entity.id
_entity.type
_entity.pdbx_description
1 polymer ?
#
loop_
_entity_poly.entity_id
_entity_poly.type
_entity_poly.pdbx_seq_one_letter_code
_entity_poly.pdbx_strand_id
1 'polypeptide(L)' 'MSRQNMRKLLLAHPQTFPAPVHEGSASIWHLADILSWMQARGSQKVSSELAELAAAALQINVAKEQERLVQHPG' A
#
# COMPACT_ATOMS: atom_id res chain seq x y z
N MET A 1 -9.51 -7.72 -0.38
CA MET A 1 -9.87 -6.58 0.50
C MET A 1 -10.82 -5.66 -0.27
N SER A 2 -11.90 -5.16 0.34
CA SER A 2 -12.76 -4.13 -0.28
C SER A 2 -12.43 -2.73 0.25
N ARG A 3 -12.81 -1.67 -0.46
CA ARG A 3 -12.67 -0.28 0.03
C ARG A 3 -13.29 -0.08 1.41
N GLN A 4 -14.47 -0.67 1.63
CA GLN A 4 -15.15 -0.63 2.92
C GLN A 4 -14.34 -1.33 4.02
N ASN A 5 -13.71 -2.46 3.72
CA ASN A 5 -12.84 -3.15 4.69
C ASN A 5 -11.62 -2.31 5.06
N MET A 6 -10.99 -1.67 4.07
CA MET A 6 -9.86 -0.76 4.28
C MET A 6 -10.24 0.43 5.17
N ARG A 7 -11.39 1.07 4.90
CA ARG A 7 -11.89 2.17 5.72
C ARG A 7 -12.17 1.75 7.16
N LYS A 8 -12.72 0.55 7.37
CA LYS A 8 -12.92 0.00 8.72
C LYS A 8 -11.59 -0.17 9.47
N LEU A 9 -10.54 -0.67 8.81
CA LEU A 9 -9.22 -0.84 9.41
C LEU A 9 -8.57 0.50 9.77
N LEU A 10 -8.66 1.50 8.89
CA LEU A 10 -8.19 2.87 9.16
C LEU A 10 -8.87 3.45 10.41
N LEU A 11 -10.21 3.40 10.47
CA LEU A 11 -10.97 3.96 11.59
C LEU A 11 -10.72 3.21 12.91
N ALA A 12 -10.46 1.91 12.85
CA ALA A 12 -10.14 1.11 14.03
C ALA A 12 -8.70 1.36 14.53
N HIS A 13 -7.78 1.79 13.66
CA HIS A 13 -6.36 1.90 13.96
C HIS A 13 -5.70 3.18 13.41
N PRO A 14 -6.26 4.37 13.63
CA PRO A 14 -5.89 5.60 12.93
C PRO A 14 -4.43 6.02 13.14
N GLN A 15 -3.84 5.70 14.30
CA GLN A 15 -2.46 6.09 14.62
C GLN A 15 -1.39 5.20 13.99
N THR A 16 -1.76 4.00 13.54
CA THR A 16 -0.78 2.99 13.07
C THR A 16 -1.06 2.50 11.66
N PHE A 17 -2.29 2.67 11.18
CA PHE A 17 -2.67 2.26 9.84
C PHE A 17 -1.93 3.12 8.81
N PRO A 18 -1.43 2.54 7.70
CA PRO A 18 -0.68 3.30 6.72
C PRO A 18 -1.47 4.47 6.14
N ALA A 19 -0.80 5.61 5.99
CA ALA A 19 -1.38 6.77 5.34
C ALA A 19 -1.65 6.46 3.86
N PRO A 20 -2.76 6.96 3.29
CA PRO A 20 -2.97 6.86 1.86
C PRO A 20 -1.95 7.71 1.10
N VAL A 21 -1.50 7.22 -0.05
CA VAL A 21 -0.61 7.95 -0.97
C VAL A 21 -1.35 9.03 -1.74
N HIS A 22 -2.67 8.87 -1.85
CA HIS A 22 -3.57 9.87 -2.39
C HIS A 22 -4.85 9.85 -1.57
N GLU A 23 -5.27 11.03 -1.14
CA GLU A 23 -6.49 11.24 -0.36
C GLU A 23 -7.39 12.24 -1.10
N GLY A 24 -8.14 11.74 -2.08
CA GLY A 24 -9.11 12.51 -2.86
C GLY A 24 -10.50 11.86 -2.84
N SER A 25 -11.20 11.87 -3.98
CA SER A 25 -12.50 11.20 -4.11
C SER A 25 -12.41 9.68 -3.87
N ALA A 26 -11.23 9.10 -4.12
CA ALA A 26 -10.86 7.77 -3.68
C ALA A 26 -9.54 7.85 -2.91
N SER A 27 -9.46 7.13 -1.79
CA SER A 27 -8.20 6.91 -1.09
C SER A 27 -7.43 5.76 -1.72
N ILE A 28 -6.13 5.94 -1.94
CA ILE A 28 -5.23 4.95 -2.54
C ILE A 28 -4.11 4.66 -1.55
N TRP A 29 -3.72 3.39 -1.41
CA TRP A 29 -2.61 2.94 -0.58
C TRP A 29 -1.67 2.06 -1.38
N HIS A 30 -0.39 2.02 -1.01
CA HIS A 30 0.49 0.97 -1.48
C HIS A 30 0.16 -0.35 -0.78
N LEU A 31 0.02 -1.41 -1.57
CA LEU A 31 -0.28 -2.74 -1.03
C LEU A 31 0.81 -3.22 -0.05
N ALA A 32 2.08 -2.93 -0.35
CA ALA A 32 3.22 -3.31 0.49
C ALA A 32 3.08 -2.76 1.92
N ASP A 33 2.69 -1.50 2.08
CA ASP A 33 2.54 -0.87 3.40
C ASP A 33 1.42 -1.54 4.21
N ILE A 34 0.30 -1.87 3.56
CA ILE A 34 -0.83 -2.55 4.19
C ILE A 34 -0.43 -3.96 4.64
N LEU A 35 0.27 -4.71 3.79
CA LEU A 35 0.71 -6.08 4.11
C LEU A 35 1.74 -6.09 5.24
N SER A 36 2.72 -5.17 5.20
CA SER A 36 3.71 -4.99 6.27
C SER A 36 3.03 -4.65 7.61
N TRP A 37 2.06 -3.73 7.59
CA TRP A 37 1.28 -3.38 8.78
C TRP A 37 0.48 -4.58 9.34
N MET A 38 -0.11 -5.40 8.46
CA MET A 38 -0.81 -6.62 8.87
C MET A 38 0.14 -7.67 9.46
N GLN A 39 1.33 -7.85 8.90
CA GLN A 39 2.34 -8.78 9.40
C GLN A 39 2.88 -8.36 10.77
N ALA A 40 3.18 -7.07 10.96
CA ALA A 40 3.64 -6.53 12.24
C ALA A 40 2.64 -6.76 13.39
N ARG A 41 1.37 -7.00 13.05
CA ARG A 41 0.27 -7.32 13.99
C ARG A 41 0.00 -8.82 14.14
N GLY A 42 0.88 -9.67 13.60
CA GLY A 42 0.79 -11.12 13.73
C GLY A 42 -0.22 -11.79 12.81
N SER A 43 -0.64 -11.13 11.72
CA SER A 43 -1.60 -11.73 10.78
C SER A 43 -1.00 -12.94 10.07
N GLN A 44 -1.43 -14.15 10.46
CA GLN A 44 -1.02 -15.42 9.84
C GLN A 44 -1.50 -15.59 8.39
N LYS A 45 -2.36 -14.69 7.91
CA LYS A 45 -2.89 -14.71 6.53
C LYS A 45 -1.96 -14.04 5.53
N VAL A 46 -0.95 -13.29 5.98
CA VAL A 46 0.00 -12.59 5.11
C VAL A 46 1.35 -13.29 5.21
N SER A 47 1.65 -14.14 4.22
CA SER A 47 2.93 -14.82 4.16
C SER A 47 4.07 -13.84 3.88
N SER A 48 5.28 -14.17 4.32
CA SER A 48 6.49 -13.38 4.06
C SER A 48 6.72 -13.17 2.56
N GLU A 49 6.50 -14.21 1.76
CA GLU A 49 6.68 -14.19 0.31
C GLU A 49 5.73 -13.20 -0.36
N LEU A 50 4.48 -13.11 0.10
CA LEU A 50 3.51 -12.14 -0.45
C LEU A 50 3.91 -10.71 -0.11
N ALA A 51 4.42 -10.46 1.09
CA ALA A 51 4.88 -9.13 1.49
C ALA A 51 6.14 -8.70 0.73
N GLU A 52 7.10 -9.61 0.57
CA GLU A 52 8.32 -9.39 -0.23
C GLU A 52 7.98 -9.12 -1.69
N LEU A 53 7.08 -9.89 -2.28
CA LEU A 53 6.63 -9.69 -3.66
C LEU A 53 5.96 -8.31 -3.82
N ALA A 54 5.11 -7.91 -2.87
CA ALA A 54 4.47 -6.60 -2.91
C ALA A 54 5.48 -5.45 -2.77
N ALA A 55 6.52 -5.62 -1.94
CA ALA A 55 7.60 -4.64 -1.79
C ALA A 55 8.43 -4.52 -3.08
N ALA A 56 8.81 -5.64 -3.70
CA ALA A 56 9.52 -5.64 -4.98
C ALA A 56 8.68 -5.01 -6.10
N ALA A 57 7.39 -5.34 -6.17
CA ALA A 57 6.47 -4.74 -7.13
C ALA A 57 6.34 -3.22 -6.93
N LEU A 58 6.30 -2.74 -5.68
CA LEU A 58 6.29 -1.31 -5.37
C LEU A 58 7.54 -0.61 -5.91
N GLN A 59 8.73 -1.17 -5.64
CA GLN A 59 10.00 -0.61 -6.13
C GLN A 59 10.02 -0.49 -7.66
N ILE A 60 9.60 -1.54 -8.36
CA ILE A 60 9.54 -1.54 -9.83
C ILE A 60 8.52 -0.51 -10.34
N ASN A 61 7.33 -0.45 -9.73
CA ASN A 61 6.28 0.49 -10.15
C ASN A 61 6.71 1.94 -9.98
N VAL A 62 7.37 2.26 -8.86
CA VAL A 62 7.91 3.62 -8.61
C VAL A 62 8.99 3.96 -9.62
N ALA A 63 9.95 3.07 -9.87
CA ALA A 63 11.01 3.31 -10.85
C ALA A 63 10.44 3.57 -12.26
N LYS A 64 9.49 2.73 -12.71
CA LYS A 64 8.82 2.91 -14.01
C LYS A 64 8.02 4.20 -14.09
N GLU A 65 7.37 4.60 -13.00
CA GLU A 65 6.63 5.86 -12.93
C GLU A 65 7.57 7.07 -13.03
N GLN A 66 8.69 7.04 -12.31
CA GLN A 66 9.71 8.09 -12.39
C GLN A 66 10.25 8.23 -13.81
N GLU A 67 10.60 7.12 -14.46
CA GLU A 67 11.02 7.12 -15.86
C GLU A 67 9.94 7.73 -16.78
N ARG A 68 8.67 7.35 -16.60
CA ARG A 68 7.56 7.88 -17.39
C ARG A 68 7.42 9.39 -17.26
N LEU A 69 7.49 9.92 -16.03
CA LEU A 69 7.36 11.35 -15.73
C LEU A 69 8.53 12.16 -16.30
N VAL A 70 9.75 11.59 -16.33
CA VAL A 70 10.90 12.22 -16.98
C VAL A 70 10.74 12.25 -18.50
N GLN A 71 10.19 11.19 -19.10
CA GLN A 71 10.01 11.09 -20.55
C GLN A 71 8.84 11.95 -21.08
N HIS A 72 7.82 12.19 -20.25
CA HIS A 72 6.64 12.99 -20.61
C HIS A 72 6.36 14.03 -19.53
N PRO A 73 7.17 15.10 -19.43
CA PRO A 73 6.85 16.22 -18.58
C PRO A 73 5.58 16.87 -19.14
N GLY A 74 4.53 16.91 -18.32
CA GLY A 74 3.25 17.55 -18.68
C GLY A 74 3.37 19.06 -18.86
#